data_AF-A0A7W0WJT8-F1
#
_entry.id   AF-A0A7W0WJT8-F1
#
_cell.length_a   1.000
_cell.length_b   1.000
_cell.length_c   1.000
_cell.angle_alpha   90.00
_cell.angle_beta   90.00
_cell.angle_gamma   90.00
#
_symmetry.space_group_name_H-M   'P 1'
#
loop_
_entity.id
_entity.type
_entity.pdbx_description
1 polymer ?
#
loop_
_entity_poly.entity_id
_entity_poly.type
_entity_poly.pdbx_seq_one_letter_code
_entity_poly.pdbx_strand_id
1 'polypeptide(L)'
;MSERQPERRPPFEIPEAVLELEPATEPAPAHPVRPGRMHIVVVVTRAVTPADAAPPGAVLMSRFWHPSLHRWSENSFESLEHAIHLFVDESGWALRQQQPLDVPHAHELVFEARREDFSRPGTEAMLEDVGLTREDVADLIDRVERENGGA
;
A
#
# COMPACT_ATOMS: atom_id res chain seq x y z
N MET A 1 86.54 -3.11 36.06
CA MET A 1 86.32 -2.55 34.72
C MET A 1 84.96 -3.10 34.27
N SER A 2 83.91 -2.26 34.24
CA SER A 2 83.23 -1.80 33.00
C SER A 2 82.57 -2.97 32.25
N GLU A 3 81.27 -3.04 31.93
CA GLU A 3 80.33 -2.00 31.47
C GLU A 3 78.86 -2.48 31.52
N ARG A 4 77.92 -1.54 31.31
CA ARG A 4 76.45 -1.65 31.39
C ARG A 4 75.78 -2.12 30.07
N GLN A 5 74.65 -2.85 30.20
CA GLN A 5 73.40 -2.80 29.37
C GLN A 5 73.42 -3.25 27.87
N PRO A 6 72.25 -3.51 27.20
CA PRO A 6 71.24 -4.56 27.45
C PRO A 6 70.75 -5.28 26.14
N GLU A 7 69.82 -6.24 26.31
CA GLU A 7 68.82 -6.80 25.36
C GLU A 7 69.11 -6.87 23.84
N ARG A 8 69.13 -8.11 23.31
CA ARG A 8 68.62 -8.43 21.97
C ARG A 8 67.79 -9.71 22.02
N ARG A 9 66.47 -9.56 22.11
CA ARG A 9 65.50 -10.63 21.80
C ARG A 9 65.51 -10.86 20.28
N PRO A 10 65.38 -12.11 19.80
CA PRO A 10 65.29 -12.39 18.37
C PRO A 10 64.00 -11.79 17.76
N PRO A 11 63.97 -11.54 16.45
CA PRO A 11 62.85 -10.89 15.78
C PRO A 11 61.58 -11.73 15.94
N PHE A 12 60.51 -11.09 16.38
CA PHE A 12 59.17 -11.66 16.33
C PHE A 12 58.81 -11.93 14.87
N GLU A 13 58.82 -13.20 14.47
CA GLU A 13 57.99 -13.66 13.35
C GLU A 13 56.54 -13.38 13.73
N ILE A 14 55.90 -12.49 12.99
CA ILE A 14 54.46 -12.24 13.09
C ILE A 14 53.80 -13.45 12.42
N PRO A 15 53.04 -14.31 13.12
CA PRO A 15 52.18 -15.24 12.43
C PRO A 15 51.16 -14.42 11.64
N GLU A 16 51.07 -14.69 10.34
CA GLU A 16 50.00 -14.16 9.49
C GLU A 16 48.69 -14.25 10.26
N ALA A 17 48.03 -13.10 10.38
CA ALA A 17 46.71 -12.99 10.96
C ALA A 17 45.80 -14.02 10.30
N VAL A 18 45.56 -15.13 11.00
CA VAL A 18 44.34 -15.89 10.81
C VAL A 18 43.25 -14.88 11.15
N LEU A 19 42.58 -14.38 10.11
CA LEU A 19 41.30 -13.69 10.26
C LEU A 19 40.38 -14.68 10.96
N GLU A 20 40.36 -14.63 12.29
CA GLU A 20 39.29 -15.21 13.09
C GLU A 20 38.02 -14.53 12.59
N LEU A 21 37.27 -15.25 11.75
CA LEU A 21 35.91 -14.90 11.40
C LEU A 21 35.17 -14.68 12.71
N GLU A 22 34.88 -13.41 13.03
CA GLU A 22 33.96 -13.10 14.12
C GLU A 22 32.72 -13.97 13.94
N PRO A 23 32.22 -14.63 15.01
CA PRO A 23 30.99 -15.39 14.88
C PRO A 23 29.93 -14.43 14.37
N ALA A 24 29.36 -14.76 13.21
CA ALA A 24 28.26 -14.02 12.61
C ALA A 24 27.25 -13.75 13.72
N THR A 25 27.10 -12.47 14.08
CA THR A 25 26.08 -12.03 15.03
C THR A 25 24.77 -12.56 14.49
N GLU A 26 24.15 -13.49 15.22
CA GLU A 26 22.80 -13.96 14.91
C GLU A 26 21.95 -12.72 14.67
N PRO A 27 21.21 -12.64 13.54
CA PRO A 27 20.33 -11.50 13.33
C PRO A 27 19.41 -11.43 14.54
N ALA A 28 19.41 -10.28 15.21
CA ALA A 28 18.50 -10.01 16.32
C ALA A 28 17.11 -10.49 15.92
N PRO A 29 16.37 -11.21 16.80
CA PRO A 29 15.07 -11.74 16.45
C PRO A 29 14.27 -10.61 15.81
N ALA A 30 13.86 -10.81 14.55
CA ALA A 30 13.11 -9.82 13.82
C ALA A 30 11.98 -9.38 14.73
N HIS A 31 12.00 -8.12 15.16
CA HIS A 31 10.92 -7.58 15.96
C HIS A 31 9.66 -7.90 15.16
N PRO A 32 8.67 -8.63 15.72
CA PRO A 32 7.46 -8.90 14.98
C PRO A 32 6.92 -7.54 14.58
N VAL A 33 6.92 -7.27 13.27
CA VAL A 33 6.34 -6.05 12.70
C VAL A 33 4.93 -6.05 13.22
N ARG A 34 4.66 -5.18 14.20
CA ARG A 34 3.32 -5.08 14.76
C ARG A 34 2.45 -4.72 13.56
N PRO A 35 1.44 -5.55 13.21
CA PRO A 35 0.55 -5.17 12.13
C PRO A 35 0.04 -3.76 12.46
N GLY A 36 0.15 -2.85 11.48
CA GLY A 36 -0.22 -1.46 11.67
C GLY A 36 -1.63 -1.34 12.22
N ARG A 37 -1.97 -0.17 12.79
CA ARG A 37 -3.32 0.07 13.31
C ARG A 37 -4.33 -0.24 12.19
N MET A 38 -5.25 -1.14 12.51
CA MET A 38 -6.34 -1.56 11.66
C MET A 38 -7.47 -0.53 11.73
N HIS A 39 -8.08 -0.25 10.57
CA HIS A 39 -9.24 0.61 10.41
C HIS A 39 -10.37 -0.20 9.78
N ILE A 40 -11.58 0.00 10.30
CA ILE A 40 -12.79 -0.49 9.64
C ILE A 40 -13.28 0.59 8.69
N VAL A 41 -13.49 0.23 7.43
CA VAL A 41 -14.13 1.09 6.44
C VAL A 41 -15.48 0.48 6.10
N VAL A 42 -16.54 1.28 6.29
CA VAL A 42 -17.89 0.91 5.90
C VAL A 42 -18.22 1.63 4.62
N VAL A 43 -18.50 0.85 3.58
CA VAL A 43 -18.96 1.35 2.28
C VAL A 43 -20.44 1.01 2.16
N VAL A 44 -21.26 2.03 1.96
CA VAL A 44 -22.68 1.85 1.66
C VAL A 44 -22.88 2.11 0.18
N THR A 45 -23.61 1.22 -0.48
CA THR A 45 -23.95 1.36 -1.89
C THR A 45 -25.43 1.66 -2.05
N ARG A 46 -25.78 2.27 -3.19
CA ARG A 46 -27.16 2.51 -3.62
C ARG A 46 -27.24 2.51 -5.14
N ALA A 47 -28.45 2.38 -5.68
CA ALA A 47 -28.68 2.63 -7.11
C ALA A 47 -28.31 4.07 -7.50
N VAL A 48 -27.77 4.22 -8.70
CA VAL A 48 -27.60 5.53 -9.35
C VAL A 48 -28.97 6.13 -9.63
N THR A 49 -29.08 7.43 -9.42
CA THR A 49 -30.28 8.23 -9.68
C THR A 49 -29.99 9.27 -10.76
N PRO A 50 -31.02 9.83 -11.42
CA PRO A 50 -30.81 10.87 -12.43
C PRO A 50 -30.17 12.17 -11.90
N ALA A 51 -30.12 12.36 -10.58
CA ALA A 51 -29.48 13.51 -9.95
C ALA A 51 -27.96 13.32 -9.79
N ASP A 52 -27.46 12.09 -9.96
CA ASP A 52 -26.05 11.79 -9.80
C ASP A 52 -25.28 12.12 -11.08
N ALA A 53 -24.13 12.75 -10.94
CA ALA A 53 -23.18 12.94 -12.03
C ALA A 53 -22.37 11.66 -12.30
N ALA A 54 -23.06 10.54 -12.55
CA ALA A 54 -22.45 9.24 -12.79
C ALA A 54 -22.12 9.06 -14.28
N PRO A 55 -21.01 8.37 -14.63
CA PRO A 55 -20.67 8.08 -16.01
C PRO A 55 -21.69 7.11 -16.64
N PRO A 56 -21.79 7.09 -17.99
CA PRO A 56 -22.63 6.12 -18.69
C PRO A 56 -22.27 4.68 -18.29
N GLY A 57 -23.28 3.84 -18.05
CA GLY A 57 -23.06 2.45 -17.63
C GLY A 57 -22.96 2.22 -16.13
N ALA A 58 -22.78 3.27 -15.32
CA ALA A 58 -22.82 3.15 -13.88
C ALA A 58 -24.25 2.83 -13.38
N VAL A 59 -24.37 1.78 -12.57
CA VAL A 59 -25.65 1.36 -11.97
C VAL A 59 -25.66 1.56 -10.45
N LEU A 60 -24.48 1.67 -9.84
CA LEU A 60 -24.28 1.73 -8.41
C LEU A 60 -23.44 2.94 -8.02
N MET A 61 -23.83 3.62 -6.95
CA MET A 61 -23.04 4.65 -6.29
C MET A 61 -22.64 4.13 -4.91
N SER A 62 -21.37 4.26 -4.56
CA SER A 62 -20.88 3.96 -3.22
C SER A 62 -20.57 5.25 -2.46
N ARG A 63 -20.62 5.17 -1.13
CA ARG A 63 -20.20 6.24 -0.24
C ARG A 63 -19.51 5.67 0.98
N PHE A 64 -18.38 6.27 1.35
CA PHE A 64 -17.63 5.87 2.54
C PHE A 64 -16.80 7.03 3.09
N TRP A 65 -16.40 6.92 4.36
CA TRP A 65 -15.47 7.86 4.98
C TRP A 65 -14.03 7.39 4.73
N HIS A 66 -13.23 8.19 4.04
CA HIS A 66 -11.85 7.85 3.71
C HIS A 66 -10.92 8.09 4.92
N PRO A 67 -10.28 7.04 5.49
CA PRO A 67 -9.55 7.19 6.76
C PRO A 67 -8.30 8.09 6.67
N SER A 68 -7.56 8.09 5.55
CA SER A 68 -6.39 8.98 5.39
C SER A 68 -6.77 10.42 5.04
N LEU A 69 -7.72 10.61 4.12
CA LEU A 69 -8.12 11.92 3.64
C LEU A 69 -9.10 12.64 4.58
N HIS A 70 -9.63 11.93 5.59
CA HIS A 70 -10.63 12.44 6.54
C HIS A 70 -11.78 13.19 5.85
N ARG A 71 -12.33 12.58 4.79
CA ARG A 71 -13.46 13.13 4.04
C ARG A 71 -14.38 12.02 3.54
N TRP A 72 -15.62 12.39 3.24
CA TRP A 72 -16.53 11.51 2.49
C TRP A 72 -16.05 11.39 1.05
N SER A 73 -16.07 10.18 0.52
CA SER A 73 -15.83 9.87 -0.88
C SER A 73 -17.05 9.19 -1.46
N GLU A 74 -17.33 9.49 -2.72
CA GLU A 74 -18.41 8.89 -3.50
C GLU A 74 -17.84 8.43 -4.84
N ASN A 75 -18.13 7.17 -5.22
CA ASN A 75 -17.62 6.54 -6.43
C ASN A 75 -18.75 5.80 -7.15
N SER A 76 -18.75 5.82 -8.48
CA SER A 76 -19.73 5.13 -9.32
C SER A 76 -19.16 3.83 -9.88
N PHE A 77 -20.00 2.79 -9.97
CA PHE A 77 -19.60 1.48 -10.47
C PHE A 77 -20.67 0.85 -11.37
N GLU A 78 -20.21 0.00 -12.27
CA GLU A 78 -21.04 -0.78 -13.21
C GLU A 78 -21.73 -1.97 -12.53
N SER A 79 -21.18 -2.46 -11.41
CA SER A 79 -21.75 -3.54 -10.62
C SER A 79 -21.20 -3.55 -9.20
N LEU A 80 -21.83 -4.31 -8.31
CA LEU A 80 -21.30 -4.54 -6.96
C LEU A 80 -19.97 -5.30 -6.99
N GLU A 81 -19.85 -6.27 -7.88
CA GLU A 81 -18.64 -7.07 -8.05
C GLU A 81 -17.47 -6.22 -8.52
N HIS A 82 -17.70 -5.30 -9.46
CA HIS A 82 -16.70 -4.32 -9.89
C HIS A 82 -16.24 -3.44 -8.71
N ALA A 83 -17.19 -2.95 -7.90
CA ALA A 83 -16.85 -2.15 -6.72
C ALA A 83 -15.97 -2.91 -5.71
N ILE A 84 -16.30 -4.18 -5.42
CA ILE A 84 -15.52 -5.01 -4.49
C ILE A 84 -14.11 -5.23 -5.01
N HIS A 85 -13.94 -5.56 -6.29
CA HIS A 85 -12.62 -5.75 -6.89
C HIS A 85 -11.76 -4.48 -6.75
N LEU A 86 -12.29 -3.30 -7.07
CA LEU A 86 -11.50 -2.06 -6.94
C LEU A 86 -11.11 -1.74 -5.49
N PHE A 87 -12.00 -1.94 -4.51
CA PHE A 87 -11.63 -1.72 -3.11
C PHE A 87 -10.60 -2.73 -2.60
N VAL A 88 -10.63 -3.98 -3.07
CA VAL A 88 -9.66 -5.00 -2.67
C VAL A 88 -8.32 -4.80 -3.37
N ASP A 89 -8.35 -4.62 -4.69
CA ASP A 89 -7.15 -4.64 -5.53
C ASP A 89 -6.42 -3.30 -5.50
N GLU A 90 -7.15 -2.18 -5.65
CA GLU A 90 -6.52 -0.85 -5.69
C GLU A 90 -6.26 -0.31 -4.29
N SER A 91 -7.23 -0.43 -3.39
CA SER A 91 -7.09 0.09 -2.03
C SER A 91 -6.38 -0.89 -1.09
N GLY A 92 -6.21 -2.16 -1.48
CA GLY A 92 -5.58 -3.19 -0.66
C GLY A 92 -6.42 -3.67 0.52
N TRP A 93 -7.71 -3.29 0.58
CA TRP A 93 -8.55 -3.57 1.73
C TRP A 93 -9.07 -5.00 1.71
N ALA A 94 -9.22 -5.61 2.88
CA ALA A 94 -9.79 -6.95 3.00
C ALA A 94 -11.29 -6.88 3.30
N LEU A 95 -12.13 -7.41 2.39
CA LEU A 95 -13.56 -7.53 2.65
C LEU A 95 -13.81 -8.51 3.81
N ARG A 96 -14.53 -8.05 4.85
CA ARG A 96 -14.88 -8.85 6.04
C ARG A 96 -16.33 -9.26 6.05
N GLN A 97 -17.21 -8.38 5.60
CA GLN A 97 -18.64 -8.62 5.57
C GLN A 97 -19.26 -7.91 4.37
N GLN A 98 -20.24 -8.57 3.76
CA GLN A 98 -21.11 -8.03 2.73
C GLN A 98 -22.53 -8.39 3.11
N GLN A 99 -23.42 -7.40 3.16
CA GLN A 99 -24.84 -7.63 3.42
C GLN A 99 -25.72 -6.77 2.51
N PRO A 100 -26.81 -7.32 1.96
CA PRO A 100 -27.80 -6.54 1.25
C PRO A 100 -28.59 -5.67 2.24
N LEU A 101 -29.04 -4.51 1.78
CA LEU A 101 -29.95 -3.64 2.50
C LEU A 101 -31.36 -3.74 1.89
N ASP A 102 -32.36 -3.21 2.58
CA ASP A 102 -33.79 -3.36 2.21
C ASP A 102 -34.22 -2.53 0.96
N VAL A 103 -33.26 -2.06 0.15
CA VAL A 103 -33.54 -1.28 -1.06
C VAL A 103 -32.69 -1.77 -2.25
N PRO A 104 -33.16 -1.62 -3.50
CA PRO A 104 -32.47 -2.16 -4.67
C PRO A 104 -31.04 -1.66 -4.81
N HIS A 105 -30.13 -2.59 -5.14
CA HIS A 105 -28.69 -2.34 -5.35
C HIS A 105 -27.95 -1.75 -4.14
N ALA A 106 -28.59 -1.68 -2.96
CA ALA A 106 -27.95 -1.19 -1.77
C ALA A 106 -27.37 -2.34 -0.94
N HIS A 107 -26.11 -2.18 -0.60
CA HIS A 107 -25.33 -3.11 0.17
C HIS A 107 -24.50 -2.33 1.18
N GLU A 108 -24.28 -2.94 2.34
CA GLU A 108 -23.22 -2.54 3.24
C GLU A 108 -22.06 -3.51 3.07
N LEU A 109 -20.88 -2.94 2.82
CA LEU A 109 -19.62 -3.65 2.72
C LEU A 109 -18.72 -3.17 3.86
N VAL A 110 -18.20 -4.11 4.63
CA VAL A 110 -17.29 -3.83 5.74
C VAL A 110 -15.92 -4.34 5.36
N PHE A 111 -14.98 -3.42 5.26
CA PHE A 111 -13.60 -3.68 4.93
C PHE A 111 -12.68 -3.46 6.12
N GLU A 112 -11.67 -4.30 6.21
CA GLU A 112 -10.48 -4.07 7.02
C GLU A 112 -9.42 -3.40 6.16
N ALA A 113 -8.94 -2.25 6.61
CA ALA A 113 -7.86 -1.50 5.98
C ALA A 113 -6.74 -1.25 7.00
N ARG A 114 -5.49 -1.37 6.59
CA ARG A 114 -4.31 -1.12 7.43
C ARG A 114 -3.76 0.27 7.16
N ARG A 115 -3.01 0.80 8.13
CA ARG A 115 -2.34 2.09 7.97
C ARG A 115 -1.41 2.12 6.74
N GLU A 116 -0.78 1.00 6.40
CA GLU A 116 0.07 0.89 5.21
C GLU A 116 -0.72 1.14 3.91
N ASP A 117 -1.98 0.69 3.86
CA ASP A 117 -2.89 0.84 2.71
C ASP A 117 -3.28 2.31 2.46
N PHE A 118 -3.18 3.14 3.49
CA PHE A 118 -3.45 4.58 3.43
C PHE A 118 -2.25 5.44 3.04
N SER A 119 -1.06 4.85 3.07
CA SER A 119 0.21 5.50 2.74
C SER A 119 0.75 5.11 1.37
N ARG A 120 0.11 4.16 0.68
CA ARG A 120 0.40 3.96 -0.74
C ARG A 120 -0.08 5.18 -1.53
N PRO A 121 0.80 5.86 -2.27
CA PRO A 121 0.35 6.85 -3.22
C PRO A 121 -0.59 6.15 -4.21
N GLY A 122 -1.74 6.76 -4.51
CA GLY A 122 -2.61 6.27 -5.58
C GLY A 122 -1.86 6.26 -6.90
N THR A 123 -2.34 5.50 -7.88
CA THR A 123 -1.70 5.38 -9.21
C THR A 123 -1.38 6.73 -9.84
N GLU A 124 -2.28 7.71 -9.73
CA GLU A 124 -2.06 9.09 -10.18
C GLU A 124 -0.84 9.74 -9.48
N ALA A 125 -0.77 9.63 -8.16
CA ALA A 125 0.34 10.17 -7.36
C ALA A 125 1.68 9.45 -7.61
N MET A 126 1.65 8.15 -7.92
CA MET A 126 2.85 7.40 -8.35
C MET A 126 3.37 7.89 -9.70
N LEU A 127 2.46 8.22 -10.62
CA LEU A 127 2.81 8.72 -11.95
C LEU A 127 3.35 10.15 -11.88
N GLU A 128 2.80 11.01 -11.01
CA GLU A 128 3.37 12.33 -10.75
C GLU A 128 4.79 12.27 -10.15
N ASP A 129 5.08 11.30 -9.27
CA ASP A 129 6.40 11.14 -8.62
C ASP A 129 7.52 10.72 -9.60
N VAL A 130 7.18 10.02 -10.70
CA VAL A 130 8.14 9.71 -11.78
C VAL A 130 8.32 10.87 -12.77
N GLY A 131 7.73 12.04 -12.48
CA GLY A 131 7.91 13.28 -13.23
C GLY A 131 6.90 13.51 -14.34
N LEU A 132 5.80 12.76 -14.38
CA LEU A 132 4.68 13.08 -15.29
C LEU A 132 3.93 14.30 -14.77
N THR A 133 3.53 15.18 -15.67
CA THR A 133 2.64 16.28 -15.27
C THR A 133 1.25 15.73 -15.02
N ARG A 134 0.47 16.41 -14.18
CA ARG A 134 -0.91 16.01 -13.87
C ARG A 134 -1.79 15.85 -15.11
N GLU A 135 -1.53 16.63 -16.17
CA GLU A 135 -2.22 16.52 -17.46
C GLU A 135 -1.83 15.23 -18.19
N ASP A 136 -0.54 14.91 -18.25
CA ASP A 136 -0.04 13.66 -18.84
C ASP A 136 -0.54 12.41 -18.09
N VAL A 137 -0.69 12.50 -16.76
CA VAL A 137 -1.24 11.42 -15.95
C VAL A 137 -2.72 11.19 -16.26
N ALA A 138 -3.51 12.26 -16.36
CA ALA A 138 -4.92 12.17 -16.74
C ALA A 138 -5.09 11.56 -18.14
N ASP A 139 -4.28 11.98 -19.11
CA ASP A 139 -4.28 11.42 -20.47
C ASP A 139 -3.88 9.94 -20.51
N LEU A 140 -2.93 9.54 -19.64
CA LEU A 140 -2.49 8.15 -19.54
C LEU A 140 -3.58 7.24 -18.97
N ILE A 141 -4.24 7.69 -17.89
CA ILE A 141 -5.32 6.95 -17.24
C ILE A 141 -6.49 6.81 -18.21
N ASP A 142 -6.91 7.90 -18.87
CA ASP A 142 -8.00 7.89 -19.85
C ASP A 142 -7.68 6.99 -21.07
N ARG A 143 -6.41 6.93 -21.50
CA ARG A 143 -5.99 6.00 -22.56
C ARG A 143 -6.10 4.54 -22.11
N VAL A 144 -5.64 4.21 -20.90
CA VAL A 144 -5.69 2.84 -20.35
C VAL A 144 -7.13 2.40 -20.11
N GLU A 145 -8.01 3.30 -19.65
CA GLU A 145 -9.44 3.01 -19.50
C GLU A 145 -10.11 2.77 -20.86
N ARG A 146 -9.76 3.53 -21.90
CA ARG A 146 -10.24 3.30 -23.27
C ARG A 146 -9.72 2.01 -23.89
N GLU A 147 -8.50 1.61 -23.56
CA GLU A 147 -7.89 0.36 -24.03
C GLU A 147 -8.44 -0.88 -23.28
N ASN A 148 -8.74 -0.76 -21.99
CA ASN A 148 -9.30 -1.83 -21.16
C ASN A 148 -10.83 -1.95 -21.24
N GLY A 149 -11.55 -0.87 -21.57
CA GLY A 149 -12.99 -0.89 -21.87
C GLY A 149 -13.32 -1.27 -23.32
N GLY A 150 -12.31 -1.68 -24.09
CA GLY A 150 -12.37 -1.96 -25.52
C GLY A 150 -12.06 -3.40 -25.91
N ALA A 151 -12.57 -4.41 -25.18
CA ALA A 151 -12.79 -5.78 -25.67
C ALA A 151 -13.61 -6.61 -24.68
#